data_AF-A0A925D9C9-F1
#
_entry.id   AF-A0A925D9C9-F1
#
_cell.length_a   1.000
_cell.length_b   1.000
_cell.length_c   1.000
_cell.angle_alpha   90.00
_cell.angle_beta   90.00
_cell.angle_gamma   90.00
#
_symmetry.space_group_name_H-M   'P 1'
#
loop_
_entity.id
_entity.type
_entity.pdbx_description
1 polymer ?
#
loop_
_entity_poly.entity_id
_entity_poly.type
_entity_poly.pdbx_seq_one_letter_code
_entity_poly.pdbx_strand_id
1 'polypeptide(L)'
;MINGPADKLEPTQPGATTAAVFTISASPFSYGESGSVEWQTEAVSGGATPGADFTFSAGTVNLSYMNNSVQVTVPILYDQVSEPLEAFRVVLANPTGSLGIMLGSHTTNIRDNNPPPDPPPPSAPTITFALSAHDPLVEGQARNLTLVRSMNGPGLTVSYVIAEDSGATAADDSLSP
;
A
#
# COMPACT_ATOMS: atom_id res chain seq x y z
N MET A 1 25.93 -23.33 3.69
CA MET A 1 24.51 -23.19 3.32
C MET A 1 23.88 -22.05 4.12
N ILE A 2 22.76 -21.52 3.63
CA ILE A 2 21.94 -20.54 4.35
C ILE A 2 20.52 -21.10 4.46
N ASN A 3 19.91 -20.95 5.63
CA ASN A 3 18.51 -21.32 5.87
C ASN A 3 17.81 -20.18 6.61
N GLY A 4 16.56 -19.91 6.26
CA GLY A 4 15.74 -18.91 6.93
C GLY A 4 14.25 -19.26 6.89
N PRO A 5 13.40 -18.34 7.36
CA PRO A 5 11.95 -18.48 7.19
C PRO A 5 11.57 -18.47 5.70
N ALA A 6 10.59 -19.29 5.32
CA ALA A 6 9.98 -19.21 3.99
C ALA A 6 9.08 -17.98 3.86
N ASP A 7 8.39 -17.61 4.94
CA ASP A 7 7.46 -16.48 5.00
C ASP A 7 7.69 -15.66 6.27
N LYS A 8 7.50 -14.35 6.16
CA LYS A 8 7.38 -13.42 7.29
C LYS A 8 6.20 -12.50 7.08
N LEU A 9 5.49 -12.22 8.17
CA LEU A 9 4.45 -11.20 8.19
C LEU A 9 5.09 -9.85 8.49
N GLU A 10 4.57 -8.80 7.87
CA GLU A 10 4.92 -7.43 8.23
C GLU A 10 4.58 -7.12 9.70
N PRO A 11 5.22 -6.10 10.29
CA PRO A 11 4.82 -5.56 11.60
C PRO A 11 3.46 -4.89 11.49
N THR A 12 2.77 -4.64 12.61
CA THR A 12 1.40 -4.06 12.59
C THR A 12 1.35 -2.57 12.94
N GLN A 13 2.49 -1.91 13.15
CA GLN A 13 2.55 -0.55 13.68
C GLN A 13 3.62 0.31 13.00
N PRO A 14 3.33 1.62 12.79
CA PRO A 14 4.31 2.58 12.29
C PRO A 14 5.64 2.55 13.04
N GLY A 15 6.74 2.42 12.30
CA GLY A 15 8.11 2.40 12.83
C GLY A 15 8.52 1.09 13.50
N ALA A 16 7.65 0.08 13.55
CA ALA A 16 8.02 -1.25 14.01
C ALA A 16 8.76 -2.04 12.92
N THR A 17 9.53 -3.04 13.35
CA THR A 17 10.18 -4.00 12.46
C THR A 17 10.02 -5.41 12.98
N THR A 18 9.85 -6.38 12.08
CA THR A 18 9.84 -7.81 12.41
C THR A 18 11.14 -8.45 11.92
N ALA A 19 11.82 -9.21 12.76
CA ALA A 19 13.09 -9.84 12.39
C ALA A 19 12.89 -11.12 11.55
N ALA A 20 13.47 -11.14 10.35
CA ALA A 20 13.75 -12.35 9.58
C ALA A 20 15.15 -12.87 9.96
N VAL A 21 15.22 -14.02 10.63
CA VAL A 21 16.48 -14.60 11.13
C VAL A 21 16.93 -15.72 10.21
N PHE A 22 18.16 -15.61 9.71
CA PHE A 22 18.80 -16.57 8.83
C PHE A 22 19.98 -17.22 9.54
N THR A 23 20.12 -18.53 9.37
CA THR A 23 21.26 -19.30 9.86
C THR A 23 22.19 -19.60 8.68
N ILE A 24 23.42 -19.09 8.75
CA ILE A 24 24.50 -19.42 7.82
C ILE A 24 25.35 -20.48 8.51
N SER A 25 25.49 -21.64 7.89
CA SER A 25 26.22 -22.77 8.45
C SER A 25 27.10 -23.46 7.41
N ALA A 26 28.19 -24.07 7.88
CA ALA A 26 29.08 -24.88 7.07
C ALA A 26 29.18 -26.31 7.61
N SER A 27 29.69 -27.22 6.78
CA SER A 27 30.16 -28.52 7.26
C SER A 27 31.19 -28.32 8.37
N PRO A 28 31.33 -29.29 9.30
CA PRO A 28 32.37 -29.23 10.32
C PRO A 28 33.75 -28.98 9.71
N PHE A 29 34.49 -28.06 10.30
CA PHE A 29 35.88 -27.78 9.97
C PHE A 29 36.79 -28.81 10.63
N SER A 30 38.02 -28.96 10.14
CA SER A 30 39.08 -29.65 10.87
C SER A 30 39.63 -28.74 11.97
N TYR A 31 40.31 -29.32 12.97
CA TYR A 31 40.92 -28.55 14.06
C TYR A 31 41.84 -27.44 13.52
N GLY A 32 41.60 -26.20 13.95
CA GLY A 32 42.37 -25.03 13.55
C GLY A 32 41.95 -24.38 12.22
N GLU A 33 41.03 -24.98 11.47
CA GLU A 33 40.52 -24.39 10.24
C GLU A 33 39.45 -23.32 10.50
N SER A 34 39.40 -22.37 9.57
CA SER A 34 38.39 -21.30 9.54
C SER A 34 38.18 -20.81 8.11
N GLY A 35 37.11 -20.04 7.93
CA GLY A 35 36.84 -19.33 6.71
C GLY A 35 35.83 -18.21 6.94
N SER A 36 35.75 -17.29 5.99
CA SER A 36 34.72 -16.27 5.97
C SER A 36 33.82 -16.42 4.75
N VAL A 37 32.60 -15.91 4.84
CA VAL A 37 31.69 -15.76 3.70
C VAL A 37 30.97 -14.43 3.83
N GLU A 38 30.81 -13.73 2.71
CA GLU A 38 30.00 -12.51 2.65
C GLU A 38 28.54 -12.89 2.42
N TRP A 39 27.63 -12.07 2.93
CA TRP A 39 26.22 -12.21 2.68
C TRP A 39 25.58 -10.84 2.45
N GLN A 40 24.52 -10.80 1.65
CA GLN A 40 23.71 -9.61 1.46
C GLN A 40 22.28 -9.97 1.09
N THR A 41 21.35 -9.06 1.36
CA THR A 41 20.00 -9.11 0.81
C THR A 41 19.97 -8.59 -0.62
N GLU A 42 19.10 -9.15 -1.45
CA GLU A 42 18.88 -8.72 -2.83
C GLU A 42 17.38 -8.75 -3.13
N ALA A 43 16.91 -7.72 -3.83
CA ALA A 43 15.56 -7.70 -4.39
C ALA A 43 15.40 -8.79 -5.46
N VAL A 44 14.20 -9.35 -5.56
CA VAL A 44 13.80 -10.21 -6.68
C VAL A 44 12.97 -9.38 -7.66
N SER A 45 12.96 -9.78 -8.94
CA SER A 45 12.20 -9.04 -9.96
C SER A 45 10.71 -9.03 -9.62
N GLY A 46 10.14 -7.84 -9.41
CA GLY A 46 8.73 -7.67 -9.03
C GLY A 46 8.39 -8.18 -7.64
N GLY A 47 9.37 -8.28 -6.74
CA GLY A 47 9.13 -8.52 -5.32
C GLY A 47 9.57 -7.33 -4.47
N ALA A 48 9.94 -7.62 -3.23
CA ALA A 48 10.15 -6.62 -2.22
C ALA A 48 11.31 -5.67 -2.55
N THR A 49 11.11 -4.41 -2.23
CA THR A 49 11.96 -3.25 -2.39
C THR A 49 12.70 -2.91 -1.07
N PRO A 50 14.05 -2.86 -1.09
CA PRO A 50 14.81 -2.42 0.06
C PRO A 50 14.49 -0.97 0.45
N GLY A 51 14.27 -0.72 1.73
CA GLY A 51 13.90 0.57 2.30
C GLY A 51 12.40 0.85 2.32
N ALA A 52 11.60 0.09 1.57
CA ALA A 52 10.15 0.08 1.68
C ALA A 52 9.71 -1.10 2.57
N ASP A 53 10.05 -2.34 2.17
CA ASP A 53 9.45 -3.54 2.80
C ASP A 53 10.48 -4.30 3.67
N PHE A 54 11.78 -4.11 3.41
CA PHE A 54 12.85 -4.63 4.26
C PHE A 54 14.08 -3.73 4.25
N THR A 55 14.90 -3.80 5.30
CA THR A 55 16.18 -3.08 5.34
C THR A 55 17.26 -3.86 4.58
N PHE A 56 17.91 -3.21 3.61
CA PHE A 56 19.12 -3.77 2.98
C PHE A 56 20.14 -4.11 4.07
N SER A 57 20.57 -5.37 4.10
CA SER A 57 21.43 -5.90 5.15
C SER A 57 22.53 -6.73 4.50
N ALA A 58 23.76 -6.51 4.92
CA ALA A 58 24.92 -7.22 4.41
C ALA A 58 26.00 -7.34 5.48
N GLY A 59 26.94 -8.26 5.28
CA GLY A 59 28.10 -8.38 6.14
C GLY A 59 28.97 -9.60 5.83
N THR A 60 29.90 -9.88 6.73
CA THR A 60 30.80 -11.03 6.63
C THR A 60 30.63 -11.90 7.87
N VAL A 61 30.43 -13.21 7.64
CA VAL A 61 30.36 -14.21 8.70
C VAL A 61 31.68 -14.99 8.73
N ASN A 62 32.27 -15.12 9.92
CA ASN A 62 33.44 -15.96 10.16
C ASN A 62 33.02 -17.27 10.82
N LEU A 63 33.41 -18.39 10.23
CA LEU A 63 33.16 -19.73 10.73
C LEU A 63 34.47 -20.44 11.00
N SER A 64 34.47 -21.34 11.97
CA SER A 64 35.66 -22.10 12.38
C SER A 64 35.27 -23.46 12.95
N TYR A 65 36.28 -24.27 13.26
CA TYR A 65 36.14 -25.51 14.04
C TYR A 65 35.28 -25.37 15.29
N MET A 66 35.44 -24.26 16.04
CA MET A 66 34.71 -24.04 17.29
C MET A 66 33.33 -23.41 17.10
N ASN A 67 33.06 -22.86 15.92
CA ASN A 67 31.78 -22.25 15.59
C ASN A 67 31.52 -22.30 14.09
N ASN A 68 30.75 -23.29 13.64
CA ASN A 68 30.45 -23.50 12.22
C ASN A 68 29.06 -22.98 11.81
N SER A 69 28.40 -22.17 12.65
CA SER A 69 27.11 -21.57 12.36
C SER A 69 26.94 -20.19 12.99
N VAL A 70 26.35 -19.25 12.25
CA VAL A 70 26.05 -17.89 12.74
C VAL A 70 24.66 -17.48 12.28
N GLN A 71 23.94 -16.76 13.15
CA GLN A 71 22.68 -16.14 12.81
C GLN A 71 22.89 -14.71 12.34
N VAL A 72 22.16 -14.33 11.29
CA VAL A 72 22.08 -12.97 10.78
C VAL A 72 20.62 -12.57 10.65
N THR A 73 20.33 -11.27 10.75
CA THR A 73 18.95 -10.78 10.79
C THR A 73 18.72 -9.75 9.71
N VAL A 74 17.57 -9.83 9.05
CA VAL A 74 17.04 -8.84 8.12
C VAL A 74 15.77 -8.26 8.73
N PRO A 75 15.71 -6.94 9.02
CA PRO A 75 14.49 -6.27 9.44
C PRO A 75 13.47 -6.19 8.30
N ILE A 76 12.24 -6.65 8.56
CA ILE A 76 11.06 -6.41 7.73
C ILE A 76 10.38 -5.15 8.25
N LEU A 77 10.05 -4.23 7.35
CA LEU A 77 9.53 -2.91 7.64
C LEU A 77 8.00 -2.94 7.65
N TYR A 78 7.41 -1.94 8.28
CA TYR A 78 5.97 -1.69 8.25
C TYR A 78 5.69 -0.56 7.27
N ASP A 79 4.60 -0.69 6.51
CA ASP A 79 3.93 0.45 5.93
C ASP A 79 2.39 0.36 5.98
N GLN A 80 1.72 1.31 5.33
CA GLN A 80 0.26 1.44 5.34
C GLN A 80 -0.39 1.02 4.02
N VAL A 81 0.40 0.58 3.06
CA VAL A 81 -0.05 0.20 1.72
C VAL A 81 -0.45 -1.27 1.76
N SER A 82 -1.55 -1.61 1.08
CA SER A 82 -1.85 -3.03 0.88
C SER A 82 -1.19 -3.50 -0.41
N GLU A 83 -0.48 -4.61 -0.30
CA GLU A 83 0.46 -5.10 -1.29
C GLU A 83 0.22 -6.58 -1.59
N PRO A 84 0.56 -7.05 -2.80
CA PRO A 84 0.54 -8.48 -3.11
C PRO A 84 1.60 -9.24 -2.28
N LEU A 85 1.65 -10.56 -2.44
CA LEU A 85 2.75 -11.34 -1.86
C LEU A 85 4.06 -10.98 -2.55
N GLU A 86 5.02 -10.48 -1.78
CA GLU A 86 6.33 -10.09 -2.28
C GLU A 86 7.44 -10.95 -1.65
N ALA A 87 8.66 -10.87 -2.18
CA ALA A 87 9.79 -11.63 -1.64
C ALA A 87 11.13 -10.91 -1.81
N PHE A 88 12.09 -11.26 -0.97
CA PHE A 88 13.50 -10.91 -1.15
C PHE A 88 14.36 -12.17 -1.01
N ARG A 89 15.62 -12.10 -1.43
CA ARG A 89 16.59 -13.18 -1.22
C ARG A 89 17.77 -12.72 -0.37
N VAL A 90 18.36 -13.64 0.37
CA VAL A 90 19.68 -13.49 0.98
C VAL A 90 20.65 -14.39 0.21
N VAL A 91 21.77 -13.84 -0.25
CA VAL A 91 22.79 -14.57 -1.01
C VAL A 91 24.11 -14.62 -0.26
N LEU A 92 24.87 -15.71 -0.46
CA LEU A 92 26.24 -15.87 0.01
C LEU A 92 27.22 -15.66 -1.14
N ALA A 93 28.31 -14.95 -0.87
CA ALA A 93 29.35 -14.63 -1.84
C ALA A 93 30.75 -14.71 -1.22
N ASN A 94 31.75 -14.74 -2.11
CA ASN A 94 33.18 -14.60 -1.76
C ASN A 94 33.64 -15.47 -0.58
N PRO A 95 33.36 -16.79 -0.56
CA PRO A 95 33.86 -17.65 0.51
C PRO A 95 35.40 -17.72 0.49
N THR A 96 36.03 -17.69 1.67
CA THR A 96 37.48 -17.75 1.85
C THR A 96 37.90 -18.86 2.82
N GLY A 97 39.19 -19.19 2.85
CA GLY A 97 39.74 -20.22 3.73
C GLY A 97 39.17 -21.60 3.42
N SER A 98 38.90 -22.41 4.45
CA SER A 98 38.35 -23.76 4.29
C SER A 98 36.89 -23.79 3.81
N LEU A 99 36.26 -22.62 3.60
CA LEU A 99 34.92 -22.49 3.03
C LEU A 99 34.89 -22.38 1.50
N GLY A 100 36.02 -22.39 0.78
CA GLY A 100 36.22 -21.92 -0.61
C GLY A 100 35.26 -22.39 -1.73
N ILE A 101 34.20 -23.13 -1.44
CA ILE A 101 33.10 -23.50 -2.34
C ILE A 101 31.70 -23.15 -1.78
N MET A 102 31.59 -22.47 -0.64
CA MET A 102 30.32 -22.17 0.00
C MET A 102 29.59 -21.04 -0.72
N LEU A 103 28.61 -21.43 -1.52
CA LEU A 103 27.64 -20.56 -2.16
C LEU A 103 26.22 -20.98 -1.73
N GLY A 104 25.26 -20.07 -1.85
CA GLY A 104 23.87 -20.39 -1.56
C GLY A 104 23.00 -19.14 -1.48
N SER A 105 21.70 -19.35 -1.59
CA SER A 105 20.70 -18.30 -1.41
C SER A 105 19.47 -18.85 -0.70
N HIS A 106 18.78 -18.00 0.03
CA HIS A 106 17.48 -18.30 0.63
C HIS A 106 16.48 -17.20 0.29
N THR A 107 15.29 -17.56 -0.16
CA THR A 107 14.20 -16.62 -0.45
C THR A 107 13.19 -16.60 0.68
N THR A 108 12.77 -15.41 1.09
CA THR A 108 11.74 -15.20 2.10
C THR A 108 10.64 -14.33 1.51
N ASN A 109 9.39 -14.79 1.60
CA ASN A 109 8.22 -14.01 1.25
C ASN A 109 7.85 -13.04 2.38
N ILE A 110 7.40 -11.85 2.02
CA ILE A 110 6.79 -10.87 2.91
C ILE A 110 5.29 -10.91 2.66
N ARG A 111 4.54 -11.17 3.73
CA ARG A 111 3.08 -11.17 3.73
C ARG A 111 2.60 -9.84 4.31
N ASP A 112 1.86 -9.13 3.48
CA ASP A 112 1.10 -7.95 3.86
C ASP A 112 0.11 -8.28 5.00
N ASN A 113 -0.02 -7.36 5.94
CA ASN A 113 -1.03 -7.43 7.00
C ASN A 113 -2.02 -6.26 6.97
N ASN A 114 -1.94 -5.42 5.95
CA ASN A 114 -2.76 -4.26 5.77
C ASN A 114 -4.12 -4.65 5.19
N PRO A 115 -5.21 -3.99 5.61
CA PRO A 115 -6.50 -4.18 4.98
C PRO A 115 -6.42 -3.68 3.52
N PRO A 116 -7.17 -4.30 2.58
CA PRO A 116 -7.27 -3.78 1.22
C PRO A 116 -7.76 -2.33 1.25
N PRO A 117 -7.41 -1.50 0.26
CA PRO A 117 -7.86 -0.12 0.20
C PRO A 117 -9.39 -0.05 0.27
N ASP A 118 -9.91 0.90 1.05
CA ASP A 118 -11.35 1.15 1.07
C ASP A 118 -11.83 1.46 -0.36
N PRO A 119 -12.98 0.90 -0.79
CA PRO A 119 -13.56 1.29 -2.06
C PRO A 119 -13.80 2.81 -2.05
N PRO A 120 -13.59 3.51 -3.19
CA PRO A 120 -13.88 4.93 -3.25
C PRO A 120 -15.32 5.16 -2.79
N PRO A 121 -15.58 6.19 -1.97
CA PRO A 121 -16.94 6.49 -1.56
C PRO A 121 -17.80 6.67 -2.81
N PRO A 122 -19.05 6.18 -2.83
CA PRO A 122 -19.93 6.36 -3.97
C PRO A 122 -19.99 7.85 -4.29
N SER A 123 -19.88 8.21 -5.58
CA SER A 123 -19.96 9.60 -6.00
C SER A 123 -21.24 10.21 -5.43
N ALA A 124 -21.10 11.31 -4.68
CA ALA A 124 -22.26 12.01 -4.16
C ALA A 124 -23.19 12.37 -5.34
N PRO A 125 -24.51 12.18 -5.21
CA PRO A 125 -25.44 12.59 -6.26
C PRO A 125 -25.28 14.09 -6.49
N THR A 126 -24.92 14.49 -7.70
CA THR A 126 -24.89 15.91 -8.08
C THR A 126 -26.25 16.31 -8.63
N ILE A 127 -26.84 17.37 -8.08
CA ILE A 127 -27.99 18.05 -8.69
C ILE A 127 -27.43 19.18 -9.54
N THR A 128 -27.62 19.10 -10.86
CA THR A 128 -27.33 20.22 -11.77
C THR A 128 -28.64 20.88 -12.14
N PHE A 129 -28.76 22.19 -11.88
CA PHE A 129 -29.88 22.97 -12.36
C PHE A 129 -29.58 23.42 -13.79
N ALA A 130 -30.42 23.03 -14.75
CA ALA A 130 -30.41 23.63 -16.08
C ALA A 130 -31.59 24.60 -16.16
N LEU A 131 -31.32 25.90 -16.09
CA LEU A 131 -32.28 26.91 -16.50
C LEU A 131 -32.18 27.00 -18.02
N SER A 132 -33.23 26.64 -18.73
CA SER A 132 -33.33 27.06 -20.12
C SER A 132 -33.56 28.57 -20.10
N ALA A 133 -32.61 29.36 -20.58
CA ALA A 133 -32.79 30.80 -20.73
C ALA A 133 -34.09 31.04 -21.50
N HIS A 134 -34.99 31.83 -20.92
CA HIS A 134 -36.26 32.18 -21.53
C HIS A 134 -36.42 33.70 -21.54
N ASP A 135 -37.04 34.19 -22.60
CA ASP A 135 -37.47 35.58 -22.74
C ASP A 135 -38.32 36.03 -21.53
N PRO A 136 -38.32 37.33 -21.18
CA PRO A 136 -39.12 37.86 -20.09
C PRO A 136 -40.60 37.51 -20.26
N LEU A 137 -41.26 37.18 -19.15
CA LEU A 137 -42.70 36.87 -19.12
C LEU A 137 -43.51 38.15 -19.24
N VAL A 138 -44.70 38.04 -19.85
CA VAL A 138 -45.73 39.07 -19.80
C VAL A 138 -46.67 38.76 -18.62
N GLU A 139 -47.15 39.81 -17.96
CA GLU A 139 -48.13 39.76 -16.86
C GLU A 139 -49.27 38.76 -17.16
N GLY A 140 -49.53 37.86 -16.20
CA GLY A 140 -50.54 36.80 -16.31
C GLY A 140 -50.12 35.50 -17.02
N GLN A 141 -48.86 35.34 -17.46
CA GLN A 141 -48.37 34.08 -18.02
C GLN A 141 -47.72 33.16 -16.97
N ALA A 142 -48.25 31.95 -16.81
CA ALA A 142 -47.60 30.88 -16.06
C ALA A 142 -46.49 30.20 -16.88
N ARG A 143 -45.42 29.76 -16.20
CA ARG A 143 -44.34 28.97 -16.81
C ARG A 143 -44.01 27.72 -16.05
N ASN A 144 -43.78 26.66 -16.81
CA ASN A 144 -43.30 25.40 -16.28
C ASN A 144 -41.76 25.44 -16.20
N LEU A 145 -41.23 25.33 -14.99
CA LEU A 145 -39.81 25.06 -14.78
C LEU A 145 -39.58 23.55 -14.87
N THR A 146 -38.80 23.10 -15.86
CA THR A 146 -38.43 21.69 -15.98
C THR A 146 -37.15 21.43 -15.23
N LEU A 147 -37.21 20.64 -14.15
CA LEU A 147 -36.02 20.16 -13.46
C LEU A 147 -35.57 18.84 -14.09
N VAL A 148 -34.40 18.82 -14.71
CA VAL A 148 -33.78 17.58 -15.18
C VAL A 148 -32.90 17.03 -14.05
N ARG A 149 -33.30 15.88 -13.51
CA ARG A 149 -32.53 15.16 -12.48
C ARG A 149 -31.79 13.99 -13.12
N SER A 150 -30.47 13.92 -12.93
CA SER A 150 -29.72 12.68 -13.07
C SER A 150 -29.42 12.15 -11.66
N MET A 151 -29.86 10.94 -11.32
CA MET A 151 -29.61 10.37 -9.99
C MET A 151 -29.09 8.94 -10.07
N ASN A 152 -28.13 8.64 -9.20
CA ASN A 152 -27.87 7.31 -8.65
C ASN A 152 -28.16 7.39 -7.14
N GLY A 153 -29.30 6.87 -6.66
CA GLY A 153 -29.62 6.83 -5.22
C GLY A 153 -31.11 7.04 -4.85
N PRO A 154 -31.47 6.95 -3.55
CA PRO A 154 -32.84 7.19 -3.07
C PRO A 154 -33.26 8.66 -3.23
N GLY A 155 -34.58 8.91 -3.23
CA GLY A 155 -35.18 10.23 -3.49
C GLY A 155 -34.65 11.35 -2.58
N LEU A 156 -34.44 12.54 -3.16
CA LEU A 156 -34.07 13.76 -2.45
C LEU A 156 -35.29 14.69 -2.33
N THR A 157 -35.42 15.37 -1.20
CA THR A 157 -36.31 16.52 -1.04
C THR A 157 -35.57 17.78 -1.50
N VAL A 158 -36.14 18.53 -2.44
CA VAL A 158 -35.60 19.82 -2.89
C VAL A 158 -36.46 20.92 -2.29
N SER A 159 -35.86 21.74 -1.42
CA SER A 159 -36.43 23.02 -1.02
C SER A 159 -36.06 24.06 -2.07
N TYR A 160 -37.05 24.74 -2.63
CA TYR A 160 -36.84 25.90 -3.50
C TYR A 160 -37.47 27.12 -2.86
N VAL A 161 -36.88 28.28 -3.14
CA VAL A 161 -37.46 29.59 -2.85
C VAL A 161 -37.56 30.33 -4.16
N ILE A 162 -38.72 30.90 -4.45
CA ILE A 162 -38.86 31.89 -5.50
C ILE A 162 -38.42 33.20 -4.87
N ALA A 163 -37.33 33.79 -5.36
CA ALA A 163 -36.96 35.13 -4.98
C ALA A 163 -37.77 36.10 -5.84
N GLU A 164 -38.50 37.02 -5.23
CA GLU A 164 -39.05 38.16 -5.96
C GLU A 164 -37.86 38.95 -6.52
N ASP A 165 -37.82 39.14 -7.84
CA ASP A 165 -36.89 40.10 -8.40
C ASP A 165 -37.30 41.49 -7.90
N SER A 166 -36.30 42.29 -7.56
CA SER A 166 -36.39 43.68 -7.12
C SER A 166 -37.19 44.64 -8.02
N GLY A 167 -37.79 44.14 -9.12
CA GLY A 167 -38.67 44.87 -10.04
C GLY A 167 -40.15 44.45 -10.06
N ALA A 168 -40.57 43.37 -9.37
CA ALA A 168 -41.97 42.94 -9.34
C ALA A 168 -42.61 43.27 -7.99
N THR A 169 -43.74 43.98 -7.98
CA THR A 169 -44.48 44.31 -6.76
C THR A 169 -45.54 43.26 -6.46
N ALA A 170 -45.61 42.79 -5.21
CA ALA A 170 -46.48 41.74 -4.67
C ALA A 170 -48.01 41.86 -4.91
N ALA A 171 -48.49 42.85 -5.67
CA ALA A 171 -49.89 42.99 -6.04
C ALA A 171 -50.29 42.19 -7.31
N ASP A 172 -49.32 41.70 -8.09
CA ASP A 172 -49.53 40.96 -9.34
C ASP A 172 -49.31 39.43 -9.21
N ASP A 173 -48.49 38.99 -8.24
CA ASP A 173 -48.17 37.57 -8.05
C ASP A 173 -49.18 36.86 -7.13
N SER A 174 -50.39 36.56 -7.65
CA SER A 174 -51.28 35.62 -6.97
C SER A 174 -50.90 34.17 -7.32
N LEU A 175 -50.18 33.50 -6.42
CA LEU A 175 -50.00 32.05 -6.46
C LEU A 175 -51.31 31.37 -6.03
N SER A 176 -52.00 30.74 -6.98
CA SER A 176 -53.03 29.76 -6.62
C SER A 176 -52.35 28.44 -6.20
N PRO A 177 -52.84 27.78 -5.13
CA PRO A 177 -52.23 26.58 -4.56
C PRO A 177 -52.19 25.37 -5.50
#